data_AF-A0A3M1LVZ0-F1
#
_entry.id   AF-A0A3M1LVZ0-F1
#
_cell.length_a   1.000
_cell.length_b   1.000
_cell.length_c   1.000
_cell.angle_alpha   90.00
_cell.angle_beta   90.00
_cell.angle_gamma   90.00
#
_symmetry.space_group_name_H-M   'P 1'
#
loop_
_entity.id
_entity.type
_entity.pdbx_description
1 polymer ?
#
loop_
_entity_poly.entity_id
_entity_poly.type
_entity_poly.pdbx_seq_one_letter_code
_entity_poly.pdbx_strand_id
1 'polypeptide(L)'
;MQQSAMGSINRAMNQMQALLEQMNGNNPGEGEGQGDSPQMRPGGMQPGAGFMQRLMEAAGMQQQINSAMEQLGAHGQLSQEQREQLGRIAAQQGRVMKSLEELQLEEKQSGARKALGDLDRIRQDMKEVLADMHSGTITSETRRRLDRILSRLLDATRSMHERDFEKTRQSRPGEDVVRESPSELRLKALEQLQRYRDMLRTTQLGYTKDYEQLIERYLERLQRIQNGRTVEQ
;
A
#
# COMPACT_ATOMS: atom_id res chain seq x y z
N MET A 1 -0.54 -18.32 6.08
CA MET A 1 -0.21 -16.92 5.71
C MET A 1 -1.03 -15.85 6.43
N GLN A 2 -2.14 -16.14 7.13
CA GLN A 2 -2.91 -15.13 7.89
C GLN A 2 -2.33 -14.76 9.28
N GLN A 3 -1.62 -15.67 9.95
CA GLN A 3 -1.02 -15.40 11.28
C GLN A 3 0.13 -14.36 11.22
N SER A 4 0.88 -14.31 10.11
CA SER A 4 1.97 -13.35 9.94
C SER A 4 1.48 -11.90 9.76
N ALA A 5 0.30 -11.71 9.15
CA ALA A 5 -0.31 -10.40 8.98
C ALA A 5 -0.83 -9.83 10.31
N MET A 6 -1.40 -10.68 11.17
CA MET A 6 -1.80 -10.29 12.54
C MET A 6 -0.59 -9.90 13.40
N GLY A 7 0.53 -10.62 13.29
CA GLY A 7 1.76 -10.29 14.02
C GLY A 7 2.46 -9.01 13.54
N SER A 8 2.30 -8.62 12.27
CA SER A 8 2.77 -7.32 11.78
C SER A 8 1.86 -6.17 12.22
N ILE A 9 0.54 -6.40 12.31
CA ILE A 9 -0.42 -5.41 12.81
C ILE A 9 -0.19 -5.17 14.31
N ASN A 10 0.03 -6.22 15.09
CA ASN A 10 0.29 -6.08 16.53
C ASN A 10 1.61 -5.31 16.79
N ARG A 11 2.64 -5.54 15.96
CA ARG A 11 3.89 -4.75 15.99
C ARG A 11 3.69 -3.31 15.54
N ALA A 12 2.90 -3.08 14.50
CA ALA A 12 2.58 -1.74 14.01
C ALA A 12 1.75 -0.94 15.04
N MET A 13 0.81 -1.58 15.72
CA MET A 13 0.02 -0.99 16.81
C MET A 13 0.90 -0.62 18.00
N ASN A 14 1.78 -1.53 18.43
CA ASN A 14 2.72 -1.24 19.53
C ASN A 14 3.71 -0.11 19.16
N GLN A 15 4.18 -0.08 17.90
CA GLN A 15 5.04 1.01 17.42
C GLN A 15 4.29 2.34 17.32
N MET A 16 3.04 2.32 16.84
CA MET A 16 2.20 3.52 16.75
C MET A 16 1.85 4.06 18.14
N GLN A 17 1.58 3.17 19.10
CA GLN A 17 1.32 3.54 20.49
C GLN A 17 2.56 4.17 21.13
N ALA A 18 3.75 3.60 20.91
CA ALA A 18 5.01 4.21 21.35
C ALA A 18 5.28 5.57 20.69
N LEU A 19 4.93 5.74 19.41
CA LEU A 19 5.05 7.02 18.69
C LEU A 19 4.09 8.10 19.22
N LEU A 20 2.87 7.72 19.56
CA LEU A 20 1.87 8.60 20.18
C LEU A 20 2.30 9.01 21.59
N GLU A 21 2.86 8.08 22.36
CA GLU A 21 3.39 8.33 23.70
C GLU A 21 4.62 9.26 23.65
N GLN A 22 5.48 9.10 22.63
CA GLN A 22 6.62 9.97 22.36
C GLN A 22 6.22 11.38 21.91
N MET A 23 5.08 11.54 21.22
CA MET A 23 4.54 12.86 20.87
C MET A 23 3.80 13.54 22.03
N ASN A 24 3.18 12.77 22.93
CA ASN A 24 2.46 13.31 24.09
C ASN A 24 3.39 13.60 25.28
N GLY A 25 4.61 13.03 25.27
CA GLY A 25 5.68 13.27 26.25
C GLY A 25 6.65 14.37 25.84
N ASN A 26 6.27 15.63 26.11
CA ASN A 26 7.14 16.80 26.31
C ASN A 26 8.19 17.22 25.23
N ASN A 27 7.95 18.44 24.74
CA ASN A 27 8.88 19.53 24.39
C ASN A 27 9.13 19.79 22.88
N PRO A 28 8.71 20.96 22.35
CA PRO A 28 9.11 21.45 21.03
C PRO A 28 10.46 22.19 21.17
N GLY A 29 11.52 21.66 20.57
CA GLY A 29 12.83 22.31 20.67
C GLY A 29 13.86 21.70 19.75
N GLU A 30 14.03 22.36 18.60
CA GLU A 30 15.30 22.55 17.87
C GLU A 30 16.16 21.32 17.57
N GLY A 31 16.09 20.89 16.30
CA GLY A 31 17.07 20.01 15.68
C GLY A 31 17.15 20.29 14.19
N GLU A 32 18.04 21.22 13.80
CA GLU A 32 18.43 21.42 12.42
C GLU A 32 19.07 20.15 11.86
N GLY A 33 18.44 19.57 10.83
CA GLY A 33 18.93 18.38 10.14
C GLY A 33 18.35 18.32 8.75
N GLN A 34 19.06 18.91 7.78
CA GLN A 34 18.81 18.75 6.35
C GLN A 34 18.86 17.27 5.99
N GLY A 35 17.70 16.71 5.65
CA GLY A 35 17.55 15.37 5.12
C GLY A 35 16.21 15.28 4.43
N ASP A 36 16.23 15.14 3.11
CA ASP A 36 15.08 14.93 2.24
C ASP A 36 14.33 13.67 2.69
N SER A 37 13.28 13.86 3.48
CA SER A 37 12.30 12.85 3.85
C SER A 37 10.94 13.49 3.59
N PRO A 38 9.99 12.79 2.96
CA PRO A 38 8.68 13.37 2.66
C PRO A 38 8.04 13.78 3.98
N GLN A 39 8.03 15.09 4.20
CA GLN A 39 7.50 15.77 5.36
C GLN A 39 6.04 15.36 5.53
N MET A 40 5.79 14.49 6.51
CA MET A 40 4.48 14.42 7.14
C MET A 40 4.24 15.77 7.80
N ARG A 41 3.51 16.64 7.12
CA ARG A 41 3.05 17.92 7.67
C ARG A 41 2.12 17.63 8.85
N PRO A 42 2.41 18.08 10.08
CA PRO A 42 1.46 18.04 11.19
C PRO A 42 0.56 19.27 11.04
N GLY A 43 -0.49 19.18 10.21
CA GLY A 43 -1.29 20.36 9.90
C GLY A 43 -2.38 20.06 8.88
N GLY A 44 -3.41 19.36 9.34
CA GLY A 44 -4.58 19.00 8.54
C GLY A 44 -5.10 17.66 8.99
N MET A 45 -5.74 17.60 10.15
CA MET A 45 -6.60 16.46 10.50
C MET A 45 -7.62 16.32 9.37
N GLN A 46 -7.40 15.33 8.50
CA GLN A 46 -8.34 14.97 7.46
C GLN A 46 -9.67 14.62 8.13
N PRO A 47 -10.82 15.13 7.64
CA PRO A 47 -12.12 14.76 8.15
C PRO A 47 -12.30 13.24 7.98
N GLY A 48 -12.06 12.48 9.05
CA GLY A 48 -11.99 11.02 9.06
C GLY A 48 -10.90 10.42 9.96
N ALA A 49 -9.83 11.16 10.26
CA ALA A 49 -8.71 10.66 11.07
C ALA A 49 -9.14 10.27 12.51
N GLY A 50 -9.99 11.07 13.14
CA GLY A 50 -10.51 10.79 14.48
C GLY A 50 -11.48 9.59 14.53
N PHE A 51 -12.21 9.32 13.45
CA PHE A 51 -13.06 8.13 13.37
C PHE A 51 -12.20 6.86 13.24
N MET A 52 -11.21 6.87 12.34
CA MET A 52 -10.29 5.75 12.16
C MET A 52 -9.52 5.42 13.44
N GLN A 53 -9.02 6.44 14.14
CA GLN A 53 -8.29 6.25 15.39
C GLN A 53 -9.14 5.57 16.46
N ARG A 54 -10.40 6.00 16.62
CA ARG A 54 -11.33 5.39 17.58
C ARG A 54 -11.73 3.96 17.20
N LEU A 55 -11.83 3.65 15.90
CA LEU A 55 -12.01 2.27 15.44
C LEU A 55 -10.78 1.39 15.75
N MET A 56 -9.56 1.91 15.56
CA MET A 56 -8.34 1.17 15.91
C MET A 56 -8.24 0.92 17.41
N GLU A 57 -8.61 1.90 18.23
CA GLU A 57 -8.71 1.74 19.68
C GLU A 57 -9.73 0.66 20.07
N ALA A 58 -10.92 0.69 19.46
CA ALA A 58 -11.95 -0.34 19.66
C ALA A 58 -11.45 -1.73 19.24
N ALA A 59 -10.72 -1.85 18.12
CA ALA A 59 -10.13 -3.11 17.68
C ALA A 59 -9.06 -3.61 18.68
N GLY A 60 -8.22 -2.72 19.21
CA GLY A 60 -7.22 -3.06 20.21
C GLY A 60 -7.86 -3.57 21.52
N MET A 61 -8.89 -2.88 22.00
CA MET A 61 -9.67 -3.35 23.15
C MET A 61 -10.35 -4.69 22.87
N GLN A 62 -10.93 -4.87 21.68
CA GLN A 62 -11.55 -6.14 21.31
C GLN A 62 -10.53 -7.29 21.30
N GLN A 63 -9.31 -7.07 20.81
CA GLN A 63 -8.26 -8.08 20.85
C GLN A 63 -7.93 -8.50 22.29
N GLN A 64 -7.84 -7.54 23.22
CA GLN A 64 -7.62 -7.83 24.64
C GLN A 64 -8.77 -8.66 25.24
N ILE A 65 -10.02 -8.34 24.89
CA ILE A 65 -11.21 -9.11 25.29
C ILE A 65 -11.13 -10.54 24.74
N ASN A 66 -10.78 -10.73 23.47
CA ASN A 66 -10.64 -12.05 22.87
C ASN A 66 -9.57 -12.88 23.61
N SER A 67 -8.40 -12.30 23.87
CA SER A 67 -7.33 -12.98 24.61
C SER A 67 -7.71 -13.29 26.07
N ALA A 68 -8.44 -12.39 26.74
CA ALA A 68 -8.95 -12.65 28.08
C ALA A 68 -10.03 -13.75 28.09
N MET A 69 -10.85 -13.81 27.04
CA MET A 69 -11.87 -14.85 26.87
C MET A 69 -11.25 -16.22 26.55
N GLU A 70 -10.14 -16.28 25.82
CA GLU A 70 -9.42 -17.53 25.57
C GLU A 70 -8.83 -18.14 26.85
N GLN A 71 -8.35 -17.29 27.76
CA GLN A 71 -7.83 -17.71 29.07
C GLN A 71 -8.93 -18.26 29.99
N LEU A 72 -10.17 -17.81 29.81
CA LEU A 72 -11.34 -18.42 30.42
C LEU A 72 -11.62 -19.75 29.71
N GLY A 73 -11.09 -20.83 30.28
CA GLY A 73 -11.19 -22.19 29.75
C GLY A 73 -12.61 -22.61 29.35
N ALA A 74 -12.71 -23.49 28.35
CA ALA A 74 -13.96 -23.87 27.68
C ALA A 74 -14.72 -25.02 28.36
N HIS A 75 -14.37 -25.42 29.59
CA HIS A 75 -14.88 -26.66 30.16
C HIS A 75 -15.25 -26.52 31.64
N GLY A 76 -16.50 -26.89 31.92
CA GLY A 76 -17.05 -26.96 33.27
C GLY A 76 -17.80 -25.70 33.70
N GLN A 77 -18.31 -25.75 34.93
CA GLN A 77 -18.89 -24.58 35.60
C GLN A 77 -17.77 -23.59 35.92
N LEU A 78 -17.98 -22.32 35.58
CA LEU A 78 -17.03 -21.24 35.87
C LEU A 78 -16.82 -21.13 37.40
N SER A 79 -15.56 -21.08 37.83
CA SER A 79 -15.22 -20.78 39.22
C SER A 79 -15.71 -19.36 39.60
N GLN A 80 -15.74 -19.06 40.90
CA GLN A 80 -16.14 -17.71 41.35
C GLN A 80 -15.22 -16.62 40.79
N GLU A 81 -13.91 -16.87 40.81
CA GLU A 81 -12.90 -15.96 40.25
C GLU A 81 -13.05 -15.79 38.73
N GLN A 82 -13.35 -16.88 38.01
CA GLN A 82 -13.63 -16.83 36.57
C GLN A 82 -14.92 -16.05 36.26
N ARG A 83 -15.95 -16.15 37.10
CA ARG A 83 -17.18 -15.35 36.95
C ARG A 83 -16.93 -13.87 37.17
N GLU A 84 -16.10 -13.49 38.14
CA GLU A 84 -15.69 -12.10 38.33
C GLU A 84 -14.87 -11.58 37.14
N GLN A 85 -13.93 -12.39 36.63
CA GLN A 85 -13.18 -12.07 35.42
C GLN A 85 -14.11 -11.89 34.22
N LEU A 86 -15.10 -12.78 34.05
CA LEU A 86 -16.10 -12.67 32.99
C LEU A 86 -16.91 -11.39 33.11
N GLY A 87 -17.31 -10.99 34.32
CA GLY A 87 -17.98 -9.71 34.56
C GLY A 87 -17.13 -8.50 34.16
N ARG A 88 -15.82 -8.54 34.43
CA ARG A 88 -14.88 -7.50 33.98
C ARG A 88 -14.78 -7.43 32.46
N ILE A 89 -14.71 -8.59 31.78
CA ILE A 89 -14.67 -8.68 30.32
C ILE A 89 -15.97 -8.15 29.72
N ALA A 90 -17.13 -8.53 30.27
CA ALA A 90 -18.43 -8.03 29.82
C ALA A 90 -18.53 -6.51 29.97
N ALA A 91 -18.06 -5.94 31.08
CA ALA A 91 -18.01 -4.49 31.27
C ALA A 91 -17.09 -3.80 30.25
N GLN A 92 -15.94 -4.39 29.91
CA GLN A 92 -15.07 -3.90 28.84
C GLN A 92 -15.78 -3.94 27.48
N GLN A 93 -16.37 -5.08 27.12
CA GLN A 93 -17.11 -5.26 25.86
C GLN A 93 -18.27 -4.25 25.73
N GLY A 94 -19.00 -3.98 26.82
CA GLY A 94 -20.07 -2.98 26.84
C GLY A 94 -19.59 -1.55 26.62
N ARG A 95 -18.40 -1.20 27.15
CA ARG A 95 -17.78 0.11 26.89
C ARG A 95 -17.38 0.28 25.43
N VAL A 96 -16.76 -0.75 24.84
CA VAL A 96 -16.42 -0.74 23.40
C VAL A 96 -17.68 -0.59 22.56
N MET A 97 -18.73 -1.36 22.86
CA MET A 97 -20.02 -1.27 22.16
C MET A 97 -20.61 0.14 22.22
N LYS A 98 -20.62 0.76 23.41
CA LYS A 98 -21.14 2.12 23.59
C LYS A 98 -20.32 3.16 22.80
N SER A 99 -18.99 3.06 22.84
CA SER A 99 -18.12 3.95 22.06
C SER A 99 -18.40 3.82 20.55
N LEU A 100 -18.60 2.60 20.05
CA LEU A 100 -18.97 2.38 18.64
C LEU A 100 -20.37 2.94 18.30
N GLU A 101 -21.32 2.92 19.23
CA GLU A 101 -22.65 3.52 19.03
C GLU A 101 -22.58 5.05 18.95
N GLU A 102 -21.79 5.68 19.82
CA GLU A 102 -21.50 7.12 19.77
C GLU A 102 -20.82 7.50 18.44
N LEU A 103 -19.81 6.73 18.02
CA LEU A 103 -19.16 6.91 16.72
C LEU A 103 -20.13 6.77 15.54
N GLN A 104 -21.03 5.81 15.61
CA GLN A 104 -22.03 5.59 14.56
C GLN A 104 -23.00 6.77 14.47
N LEU A 105 -23.39 7.37 15.60
CA LEU A 105 -24.24 8.56 15.63
C LEU A 105 -23.53 9.78 15.04
N GLU A 106 -22.25 9.98 15.35
CA GLU A 106 -21.43 11.05 14.76
C GLU A 106 -21.31 10.89 13.23
N GLU A 107 -21.02 9.68 12.74
CA GLU A 107 -20.86 9.43 11.30
C GLU A 107 -22.18 9.46 10.52
N LYS A 108 -23.31 9.14 11.15
CA LYS A 108 -24.64 9.33 10.53
C LYS A 108 -24.90 10.79 10.18
N GLN A 109 -24.36 11.72 10.97
CA GLN A 109 -24.46 13.16 10.73
C GLN A 109 -23.48 13.64 9.65
N SER A 110 -22.34 12.96 9.46
CA SER A 110 -21.32 13.29 8.45
C SER A 110 -21.60 12.73 7.04
N GLY A 111 -22.53 11.77 6.90
CA GLY A 111 -23.03 11.27 5.60
C GLY A 111 -22.34 10.02 5.04
N ALA A 112 -21.49 9.34 5.81
CA ALA A 112 -20.71 8.19 5.35
C ALA A 112 -21.48 6.84 5.41
N ARG A 113 -22.28 6.51 4.38
CA ARG A 113 -23.19 5.35 4.39
C ARG A 113 -22.58 3.93 4.52
N LYS A 114 -21.36 3.69 4.01
CA LYS A 114 -20.82 2.31 3.91
C LYS A 114 -20.15 1.82 5.20
N ALA A 115 -19.39 2.67 5.90
CA ALA A 115 -18.81 2.35 7.21
C ALA A 115 -19.87 2.11 8.29
N LEU A 116 -21.02 2.77 8.17
CA LEU A 116 -22.15 2.62 9.09
C LEU A 116 -22.77 1.22 9.09
N GLY A 117 -22.80 0.54 7.93
CA GLY A 117 -23.41 -0.78 7.79
C GLY A 117 -22.62 -1.89 8.50
N ASP A 118 -21.29 -1.81 8.49
CA ASP A 118 -20.44 -2.77 9.19
C ASP A 118 -20.49 -2.54 10.71
N LEU A 119 -20.59 -1.29 11.15
CA LEU A 119 -20.77 -0.92 12.56
C LEU A 119 -22.07 -1.47 13.17
N ASP A 120 -23.19 -1.42 12.43
CA ASP A 120 -24.46 -1.99 12.90
C ASP A 120 -24.36 -3.48 13.18
N ARG A 121 -23.69 -4.22 12.29
CA ARG A 121 -23.51 -5.66 12.44
C ARG A 121 -22.55 -5.99 13.58
N ILE A 122 -21.47 -5.22 13.72
CA ILE A 122 -20.55 -5.34 14.87
C ILE A 122 -21.31 -5.17 16.17
N ARG A 123 -22.12 -4.11 16.29
CA ARG A 123 -22.91 -3.83 17.49
C ARG A 123 -23.92 -4.94 17.80
N GLN A 124 -24.56 -5.53 16.78
CA GLN A 124 -25.46 -6.65 16.97
C GLN A 124 -24.72 -7.89 17.51
N ASP A 125 -23.56 -8.22 16.94
CA ASP A 125 -22.73 -9.31 17.44
C ASP A 125 -22.27 -9.06 18.89
N MET A 126 -21.92 -7.82 19.23
CA MET A 126 -21.55 -7.44 20.61
C MET A 126 -22.69 -7.62 21.61
N LYS A 127 -23.94 -7.31 21.22
CA LYS A 127 -25.12 -7.54 22.07
C LYS A 127 -25.31 -9.00 22.40
N GLU A 128 -25.15 -9.88 21.41
CA GLU A 128 -25.31 -11.32 21.59
C GLU A 128 -24.17 -11.87 22.47
N VAL A 129 -22.93 -11.41 22.27
CA VAL A 129 -21.81 -11.75 23.16
C VAL A 129 -22.07 -11.30 24.60
N LEU A 130 -22.56 -10.08 24.82
CA LEU A 130 -22.88 -9.57 26.16
C LEU A 130 -23.99 -10.38 26.83
N ALA A 131 -25.01 -10.80 26.08
CA ALA A 131 -26.06 -11.67 26.57
C ALA A 131 -25.51 -13.05 26.98
N ASP A 132 -24.64 -13.64 26.16
CA ASP A 132 -23.95 -14.90 26.47
C ASP A 132 -23.10 -14.77 27.74
N MET A 133 -22.33 -13.68 27.86
CA MET A 133 -21.51 -13.40 29.04
C MET A 133 -22.35 -13.22 30.31
N HIS A 134 -23.48 -12.51 30.22
CA HIS A 134 -24.36 -12.27 31.37
C HIS A 134 -25.09 -13.55 31.82
N SER A 135 -25.47 -14.41 30.87
CA SER A 135 -26.04 -15.73 31.18
C SER A 135 -24.99 -16.74 31.67
N GLY A 136 -23.70 -16.42 31.54
CA GLY A 136 -22.59 -17.33 31.85
C GLY A 136 -22.42 -18.47 30.83
N THR A 137 -23.13 -18.41 29.69
CA THR A 137 -23.15 -19.48 28.68
C THR A 137 -22.12 -19.19 27.60
N ILE A 138 -20.84 -19.40 27.93
CA ILE A 138 -19.75 -19.19 26.95
C ILE A 138 -19.64 -20.42 26.04
N THR A 139 -20.11 -20.27 24.81
CA THR A 139 -20.06 -21.33 23.79
C THR A 139 -18.93 -21.08 22.78
N SER A 140 -18.66 -22.08 21.94
CA SER A 140 -17.80 -21.90 20.77
C SER A 140 -18.34 -20.83 19.81
N GLU A 141 -19.67 -20.67 19.72
CA GLU A 141 -20.30 -19.61 18.92
C GLU A 141 -20.02 -18.22 19.49
N THR A 142 -20.05 -18.05 20.82
CA THR A 142 -19.68 -16.79 21.48
C THR A 142 -18.26 -16.36 21.12
N ARG A 143 -17.31 -17.31 21.12
CA ARG A 143 -15.90 -17.08 20.72
C ARG A 143 -15.76 -16.73 19.24
N ARG A 144 -16.46 -17.45 18.36
CA ARG A 144 -16.50 -17.13 16.92
C ARG A 144 -17.07 -15.73 16.66
N ARG A 145 -18.03 -15.29 17.48
CA ARG A 145 -18.59 -13.94 17.42
C ARG A 145 -17.55 -12.89 17.81
N LEU A 146 -16.82 -13.11 18.89
CA LEU A 146 -15.70 -12.26 19.33
C LEU A 146 -14.64 -12.07 18.22
N ASP A 147 -14.26 -13.15 17.51
CA ASP A 147 -13.32 -13.07 16.39
C ASP A 147 -13.90 -12.34 15.17
N ARG A 148 -15.20 -12.52 14.92
CA ARG A 148 -15.90 -11.84 13.83
C ARG A 148 -16.02 -10.34 14.08
N ILE A 149 -16.26 -9.95 15.33
CA ILE A 149 -16.29 -8.55 15.76
C ILE A 149 -14.92 -7.91 15.49
N LEU A 150 -13.84 -8.54 15.97
CA LEU A 150 -12.48 -8.05 15.74
C LEU A 150 -12.16 -7.92 14.25
N SER A 151 -12.48 -8.96 13.48
CA SER A 151 -12.21 -8.99 12.03
C SER A 151 -12.94 -7.85 11.31
N ARG A 152 -14.22 -7.60 11.64
CA ARG A 152 -14.99 -6.50 11.04
C ARG A 152 -14.50 -5.12 11.47
N LEU A 153 -14.01 -4.97 12.71
CA LEU A 153 -13.38 -3.71 13.14
C LEU A 153 -12.12 -3.41 12.32
N LEU A 154 -11.29 -4.42 12.07
CA LEU A 154 -10.09 -4.29 11.23
C LEU A 154 -10.44 -4.07 9.75
N ASP A 155 -11.48 -4.72 9.24
CA ASP A 155 -11.95 -4.47 7.88
C ASP A 155 -12.52 -3.05 7.74
N ALA A 156 -13.23 -2.54 8.75
CA ALA A 156 -13.76 -1.19 8.77
C ALA A 156 -12.64 -0.13 8.77
N THR A 157 -11.56 -0.33 9.55
CA THR A 157 -10.40 0.57 9.53
C THR A 157 -9.68 0.54 8.18
N ARG A 158 -9.50 -0.65 7.60
CA ARG A 158 -8.90 -0.80 6.27
C ARG A 158 -9.74 -0.13 5.17
N SER A 159 -11.06 -0.31 5.20
CA SER A 159 -12.00 0.28 4.26
C SER A 159 -12.06 1.81 4.34
N MET A 160 -11.85 2.39 5.52
CA MET A 160 -11.64 3.84 5.67
C MET A 160 -10.36 4.28 4.96
N HIS A 161 -9.25 3.59 5.23
CA HIS A 161 -7.95 3.91 4.64
C HIS A 161 -8.01 3.85 3.11
N GLU A 162 -8.50 2.74 2.53
CA GLU A 162 -8.58 2.56 1.08
C GLU A 162 -9.41 3.67 0.38
N ARG A 163 -10.49 4.16 1.02
CA ARG A 163 -11.28 5.29 0.46
C ARG A 163 -10.49 6.60 0.38
N ASP A 164 -9.60 6.87 1.32
CA ASP A 164 -8.78 8.08 1.28
C ASP A 164 -7.73 8.01 0.15
N PHE A 165 -7.21 6.82 -0.14
CA PHE A 165 -6.37 6.58 -1.32
C PHE A 165 -7.16 6.61 -2.63
N GLU A 166 -8.41 6.15 -2.65
CA GLU A 166 -9.26 6.22 -3.85
C GLU A 166 -9.53 7.67 -4.27
N LYS A 167 -9.81 8.56 -3.30
CA LYS A 167 -9.98 10.00 -3.58
C LYS A 167 -8.73 10.68 -4.13
N THR A 168 -7.54 10.16 -3.82
CA THR A 168 -6.25 10.70 -4.31
C THR A 168 -5.75 10.01 -5.58
N ARG A 169 -6.41 8.94 -6.04
CA ARG A 169 -6.04 8.22 -7.27
C ARG A 169 -6.40 9.04 -8.50
N GLN A 170 -5.43 9.77 -9.04
CA GLN A 170 -5.51 10.29 -10.41
C GLN A 170 -5.30 9.13 -11.39
N SER A 171 -6.35 8.71 -12.11
CA SER A 171 -6.15 7.85 -13.27
C SER A 171 -5.48 8.66 -14.36
N ARG A 172 -4.27 8.25 -14.77
CA ARG A 172 -3.70 8.72 -16.03
C ARG A 172 -4.31 7.87 -17.14
N PRO A 173 -5.16 8.42 -18.04
CA PRO A 173 -5.50 7.71 -19.27
C PRO A 173 -4.19 7.41 -20.01
N GLY A 174 -4.09 6.23 -20.63
CA GLY A 174 -2.96 5.95 -21.51
C GLY A 174 -2.95 6.99 -22.62
N GLU A 175 -1.86 7.72 -22.77
CA GLU A 175 -1.66 8.58 -23.93
C GLU A 175 -1.40 7.68 -25.14
N ASP A 176 -2.16 7.92 -26.21
CA ASP A 176 -1.96 7.25 -27.48
C ASP A 176 -0.71 7.87 -28.12
N VAL A 177 0.46 7.37 -27.71
CA VAL A 177 1.75 7.82 -28.27
C VAL A 177 1.83 7.28 -29.68
N VAL A 178 1.60 8.15 -30.66
CA VAL A 178 1.96 7.89 -32.06
C VAL A 178 3.48 7.74 -32.11
N ARG A 179 3.95 6.50 -32.03
CA ARG A 179 5.36 6.18 -32.23
C ARG A 179 5.65 6.26 -33.72
N GLU A 180 6.45 7.22 -34.13
CA GLU A 180 7.07 7.17 -35.44
C GLU A 180 7.91 5.90 -35.53
N SER A 181 7.59 5.05 -36.50
CA SER A 181 8.42 3.90 -36.80
C SER A 181 9.77 4.43 -37.29
N PRO A 182 10.91 3.91 -36.78
CA PRO A 182 12.22 4.31 -37.28
C PRO A 182 12.26 4.21 -38.81
N SER A 183 12.86 5.21 -39.47
CA SER A 183 12.99 5.23 -40.92
C SER A 183 13.58 3.92 -41.46
N GLU A 184 13.13 3.49 -42.65
CA GLU A 184 13.63 2.27 -43.29
C GLU A 184 15.16 2.18 -43.25
N LEU A 185 15.68 1.04 -42.80
CA LEU A 185 17.10 0.76 -42.80
C LEU A 185 17.61 0.77 -44.25
N ARG A 186 18.43 1.75 -44.62
CA ARG A 186 19.11 1.81 -45.93
C ARG A 186 20.25 0.77 -46.00
N LEU A 187 19.89 -0.51 -45.99
CA LEU A 187 20.80 -1.66 -46.01
C LEU A 187 21.83 -1.57 -47.14
N LYS A 188 21.43 -1.08 -48.32
CA LYS A 188 22.31 -0.92 -49.49
C LYS A 188 23.41 0.11 -49.26
N ALA A 189 23.13 1.22 -48.58
CA ALA A 189 24.12 2.24 -48.27
C ALA A 189 25.14 1.73 -47.24
N LEU A 190 24.67 0.97 -46.25
CA LEU A 190 25.54 0.34 -45.24
C LEU A 190 26.46 -0.72 -45.86
N GLU A 191 25.95 -1.56 -46.76
CA GLU A 191 26.75 -2.58 -47.44
C GLU A 191 27.81 -1.94 -48.36
N GLN A 192 27.45 -0.88 -49.10
CA GLN A 192 28.40 -0.13 -49.92
C GLN A 192 29.51 0.51 -49.07
N LEU A 193 29.16 1.06 -47.90
CA LEU A 193 30.12 1.70 -47.01
C LEU A 193 31.06 0.67 -46.36
N GLN A 194 30.58 -0.54 -46.07
CA GLN A 194 31.42 -1.65 -45.61
C GLN A 194 32.38 -2.13 -46.70
N ARG A 195 31.88 -2.37 -47.93
CA ARG A 195 32.74 -2.75 -49.06
C ARG A 195 33.81 -1.71 -49.36
N TYR A 196 33.47 -0.42 -49.28
CA TYR A 196 34.44 0.67 -49.43
C TYR A 196 35.54 0.61 -48.35
N ARG A 197 35.17 0.39 -47.09
CA ARG A 197 36.12 0.27 -45.98
C ARG A 197 37.03 -0.95 -46.10
N ASP A 198 36.49 -2.09 -46.53
CA ASP A 198 37.29 -3.30 -46.74
C ASP A 198 38.28 -3.13 -47.89
N MET A 199 37.87 -2.45 -48.97
CA MET A 199 38.75 -2.13 -50.10
C MET A 199 39.90 -1.18 -49.71
N LEU A 200 39.60 -0.15 -48.89
CA LEU A 200 40.64 0.73 -48.33
C LEU A 200 41.61 -0.02 -47.42
N ARG A 201 41.11 -0.90 -46.55
CA ARG A 201 41.97 -1.75 -45.71
C ARG A 201 42.88 -2.66 -46.53
N THR A 202 42.37 -3.20 -47.64
CA THR A 202 43.15 -4.06 -48.54
C THR A 202 44.22 -3.26 -49.29
N THR A 203 43.92 -1.99 -49.62
CA THR A 203 44.87 -1.07 -50.26
C THR A 203 46.02 -0.65 -49.33
N GLN A 204 45.81 -0.65 -48.01
CA GLN A 204 46.87 -0.31 -47.05
C GLN A 204 47.89 -1.45 -46.82
N LEU A 205 47.70 -2.64 -47.40
CA LEU A 205 48.51 -3.84 -47.11
C LEU A 205 49.68 -4.10 -48.08
N GLY A 206 50.20 -3.10 -48.79
CA GLY A 206 51.47 -3.27 -49.52
C GLY A 206 51.72 -2.42 -50.77
N TYR A 207 50.96 -1.33 -50.98
CA TYR A 207 51.20 -0.42 -52.10
C TYR A 207 52.14 0.72 -51.70
N THR A 208 52.93 1.25 -52.66
CA THR A 208 53.76 2.45 -52.43
C THR A 208 52.88 3.70 -52.30
N LYS A 209 53.29 4.67 -51.48
CA LYS A 209 52.49 5.86 -51.09
C LYS A 209 51.86 6.62 -52.26
N ASP A 210 52.54 6.69 -53.40
CA ASP A 210 52.02 7.39 -54.59
C ASP A 210 50.82 6.65 -55.22
N TYR A 211 50.80 5.32 -55.15
CA TYR A 211 49.69 4.51 -55.65
C TYR A 211 48.50 4.52 -54.68
N GLU A 212 48.74 4.58 -53.37
CA GLU A 212 47.67 4.76 -52.38
C GLU A 212 46.86 6.03 -52.65
N GLN A 213 47.55 7.15 -52.89
CA GLN A 213 46.89 8.43 -53.20
C GLN A 213 46.10 8.40 -54.52
N LEU A 214 46.59 7.66 -55.52
CA LEU A 214 45.87 7.51 -56.79
C LEU A 214 44.59 6.68 -56.62
N ILE A 215 44.67 5.59 -55.85
CA ILE A 215 43.53 4.70 -55.55
C ILE A 215 42.46 5.46 -54.75
N GLU A 216 42.85 6.23 -53.72
CA GLU A 216 41.91 7.05 -52.95
C GLU A 216 41.14 8.02 -53.85
N ARG A 217 41.83 8.79 -54.69
CA ARG A 217 41.18 9.76 -55.60
C ARG A 217 40.24 9.07 -56.61
N TYR A 218 40.60 7.89 -57.08
CA TYR A 218 39.77 7.11 -58.00
C TYR A 218 38.51 6.58 -57.30
N LEU A 219 38.64 6.02 -56.10
CA LEU A 219 37.53 5.52 -55.32
C LEU A 219 36.57 6.63 -54.87
N GLU A 220 37.08 7.80 -54.48
CA GLU A 220 36.25 8.98 -54.20
C GLU A 220 35.41 9.39 -55.42
N ARG A 221 36.02 9.36 -56.62
CA ARG A 221 35.32 9.68 -57.87
C ARG A 221 34.24 8.64 -58.19
N LEU A 222 34.51 7.35 -57.98
CA LEU A 222 33.51 6.29 -58.14
C LEU A 222 32.34 6.44 -57.16
N GLN A 223 32.61 6.77 -55.89
CA GLN A 223 31.57 6.97 -54.88
C GLN A 223 30.66 8.14 -55.24
N ARG A 224 31.22 9.26 -55.73
CA ARG A 224 30.43 10.42 -56.19
C ARG A 224 29.53 10.07 -57.36
N ILE A 225 30.01 9.27 -58.31
CA ILE A 225 29.21 8.82 -59.47
C ILE A 225 28.07 7.89 -59.02
N GLN A 226 28.32 6.99 -58.07
CA GLN A 226 27.27 6.09 -57.56
C GLN A 226 26.21 6.82 -56.71
N ASN A 227 26.62 7.74 -55.85
CA ASN A 227 25.70 8.55 -55.04
C ASN A 227 24.87 9.52 -55.90
N GLY A 228 25.43 10.01 -57.02
CA GLY A 228 24.70 10.84 -57.98
C GLY A 228 23.62 10.09 -58.77
N ARG A 229 23.75 8.76 -58.96
CA ARG A 229 22.75 7.93 -59.65
C ARG A 229 21.55 7.56 -58.77
N THR A 230 21.63 7.73 -57.46
CA THR A 230 20.55 7.42 -56.51
C THR A 230 19.57 8.58 -56.27
N VAL A 231 19.72 9.72 -56.95
CA VAL A 231 18.84 10.90 -56.79
C VAL A 231 17.79 11.02 -57.91
N GLU A 232 17.88 10.20 -58.96
CA GLU A 232 16.89 10.17 -60.05
C GLU A 232 16.30 8.76 -60.21
N GLN A 233 15.53 8.28 -59.22
CA GLN A 233 14.37 7.38 -59.37
C GLN A 233 13.46 7.52 -58.15
#